data_AF-A0A7C2RHE4-F1
#
_entry.id   AF-A0A7C2RHE4-F1
#
_cell.length_a   1.000
_cell.length_b   1.000
_cell.length_c   1.000
_cell.angle_alpha   90.00
_cell.angle_beta   90.00
_cell.angle_gamma   90.00
#
_symmetry.space_group_name_H-M   'P 1'
#
loop_
_entity.id
_entity.type
_entity.pdbx_description
1 polymer ?
#
loop_
_entity_poly.entity_id
_entity_poly.type
_entity_poly.pdbx_seq_one_letter_code
_entity_poly.pdbx_strand_id
1 'polypeptide(L)' 'MSIPKKLVVDENNTPVAVQIDIETFAKIERILEDYALGQLIAEVAEDEALDYESARAYYEQLPEEE' A
#
# COMPACT_ATOMS: atom_id res chain seq x y z
N MET A 1 -20.53 -10.53 4.50
CA MET A 1 -19.47 -10.94 3.56
C MET A 1 -18.41 -11.63 4.38
N SER A 2 -18.04 -12.87 4.07
CA SER A 2 -17.09 -13.68 4.85
C SER A 2 -15.88 -13.96 3.98
N ILE A 3 -14.69 -13.60 4.44
CA ILE A 3 -13.43 -14.00 3.80
C ILE A 3 -13.08 -15.40 4.32
N PRO A 4 -13.02 -16.43 3.46
CA PRO A 4 -12.59 -17.76 3.88
C PRO A 4 -11.18 -17.69 4.44
N LYS A 5 -11.00 -18.14 5.68
CA LYS A 5 -9.70 -18.13 6.34
C LYS A 5 -9.53 -19.32 7.25
N LYS A 6 -8.29 -19.73 7.44
CA LYS A 6 -7.88 -20.68 8.48
C LYS A 6 -6.95 -19.98 9.44
N LEU A 7 -7.03 -20.32 10.71
CA LEU A 7 -6.10 -19.86 11.72
C LEU A 7 -5.04 -20.94 11.93
N VAL A 8 -3.78 -20.53 11.93
CA VAL A 8 -2.65 -21.35 12.39
C VAL A 8 -2.45 -21.00 13.85
N VAL A 9 -2.48 -22.01 14.72
CA VAL A 9 -2.33 -21.86 16.17
C VAL A 9 -1.05 -22.51 16.67
N ASP A 10 -0.49 -21.99 17.76
CA ASP A 10 0.64 -22.59 18.47
C ASP A 10 0.20 -23.71 19.43
N GLU A 11 1.15 -24.24 20.21
CA GLU A 11 0.90 -25.32 21.20
C GLU A 11 -0.08 -24.92 22.31
N ASN A 12 -0.23 -23.62 22.58
CA ASN A 12 -1.16 -23.07 23.56
C ASN A 12 -2.51 -22.70 22.94
N ASN A 13 -2.77 -23.12 21.70
CA ASN A 13 -3.96 -22.78 20.93
C ASN A 13 -4.10 -21.26 20.67
N THR A 14 -2.99 -20.52 20.65
CA THR A 14 -2.94 -19.09 20.35
C THR A 14 -2.80 -18.89 18.84
N PRO A 15 -3.66 -18.10 18.18
CA PRO A 15 -3.49 -17.79 16.76
C PRO A 15 -2.20 -17.01 16.49
N VAL A 16 -1.36 -17.54 15.61
CA VAL A 16 -0.06 -16.93 15.23
C VAL A 16 -0.01 -16.52 13.76
N ALA A 17 -0.87 -17.10 12.93
CA ALA A 17 -0.98 -16.72 11.52
C ALA A 17 -2.41 -16.96 10.98
N VAL A 18 -2.72 -16.24 9.90
CA VAL A 18 -3.96 -16.42 9.13
C VAL A 18 -3.57 -16.92 7.74
N GLN A 19 -4.20 -18.01 7.32
CA GLN A 19 -4.07 -18.52 5.96
C GLN A 19 -5.33 -18.17 5.17
N ILE A 20 -5.14 -17.51 4.04
CA ILE A 20 -6.15 -17.17 3.03
C ILE A 20 -5.63 -17.57 1.65
N ASP A 21 -6.51 -17.67 0.66
CA ASP A 21 -6.08 -17.85 -0.72
C ASP A 21 -5.33 -16.62 -1.24
N ILE A 22 -4.38 -16.85 -2.14
CA ILE A 22 -3.48 -15.81 -2.64
C ILE A 22 -4.23 -14.71 -3.39
N GLU A 23 -5.31 -15.04 -4.08
CA GLU A 23 -6.13 -14.06 -4.81
C GLU A 23 -6.84 -13.11 -3.85
N THR A 24 -7.35 -13.64 -2.74
CA THR A 24 -7.96 -12.83 -1.68
C THR A 24 -6.92 -11.95 -0.99
N PHE A 25 -5.72 -12.46 -0.71
CA PHE A 25 -4.63 -11.65 -0.18
C PHE A 25 -4.28 -10.49 -1.11
N ALA A 26 -4.01 -10.77 -2.39
CA ALA A 26 -3.70 -9.75 -3.38
C ALA A 26 -4.82 -8.72 -3.55
N LYS A 27 -6.09 -9.14 -3.44
CA LYS A 27 -7.23 -8.23 -3.48
C LYS A 27 -7.26 -7.30 -2.27
N ILE A 28 -6.90 -7.79 -1.09
CA ILE A 28 -6.79 -6.97 0.13
C ILE A 28 -5.67 -5.95 -0.04
N GLU A 29 -4.47 -6.39 -0.45
CA GLU A 29 -3.33 -5.50 -0.69
C GLU A 29 -3.69 -4.37 -1.66
N ARG A 30 -4.20 -4.72 -2.84
CA ARG A 30 -4.58 -3.72 -3.85
C ARG A 30 -5.57 -2.70 -3.31
N ILE A 31 -6.58 -3.12 -2.54
CA ILE A 31 -7.56 -2.17 -1.98
C ILE A 31 -6.89 -1.22 -0.97
N LEU A 32 -5.97 -1.73 -0.15
CA LEU A 32 -5.26 -0.92 0.83
C LEU A 32 -4.30 0.06 0.13
N GLU A 33 -3.56 -0.40 -0.87
CA GLU A 33 -2.64 0.41 -1.68
C GLU A 33 -3.39 1.48 -2.48
N ASP A 34 -4.45 1.12 -3.20
CA ASP A 34 -5.27 2.04 -3.99
C ASP A 34 -5.86 3.14 -3.08
N TYR A 35 -6.34 2.75 -1.88
CA TYR A 35 -6.87 3.71 -0.91
C TYR A 35 -5.79 4.66 -0.39
N ALA A 36 -4.66 4.13 0.06
CA ALA A 36 -3.56 4.93 0.58
C ALA A 36 -3.01 5.88 -0.49
N LEU A 37 -2.79 5.39 -1.72
CA LEU A 37 -2.37 6.22 -2.85
C LEU A 37 -3.40 7.32 -3.16
N GLY A 38 -4.70 6.98 -3.13
CA GLY A 38 -5.76 7.97 -3.31
C GLY A 38 -5.75 9.07 -2.24
N GLN A 39 -5.44 8.75 -0.99
CA GLN A 39 -5.27 9.75 0.07
C GLN A 39 -4.04 10.62 -0.20
N LEU A 40 -2.89 10.04 -0.54
CA LEU A 40 -1.67 10.79 -0.84
C LEU A 40 -1.86 11.77 -2.02
N ILE A 41 -2.58 11.36 -3.06
CA ILE A 41 -2.93 12.23 -4.18
C ILE A 41 -3.88 13.36 -3.72
N ALA A 42 -4.85 13.06 -2.85
CA ALA A 42 -5.78 14.05 -2.34
C ALA A 42 -5.10 15.10 -1.43
N GLU A 43 -4.08 14.69 -0.66
CA GLU A 43 -3.30 15.59 0.20
C GLU A 43 -2.57 16.68 -0.58
N VAL A 44 -2.10 16.38 -1.80
CA VAL A 44 -1.39 17.31 -2.68
C VAL A 44 -2.26 17.87 -3.81
N ALA A 45 -3.58 17.71 -3.73
CA ALA A 45 -4.48 18.07 -4.84
C ALA A 45 -4.51 19.58 -5.14
N GLU A 46 -4.17 20.42 -4.15
CA GLU A 46 -4.08 21.88 -4.29
C GLU A 46 -2.66 22.37 -4.61
N ASP A 47 -1.67 21.47 -4.60
CA ASP A 47 -0.28 21.82 -4.91
C ASP A 47 -0.11 22.13 -6.40
N GLU A 48 0.88 22.96 -6.72
CA GLU A 48 1.21 23.29 -8.10
C GLU A 48 1.75 22.06 -8.83
N ALA A 49 1.07 21.66 -9.91
CA ALA A 49 1.55 20.60 -10.78
C ALA A 49 2.71 21.13 -11.64
N LEU A 50 3.89 20.54 -11.46
CA LEU A 50 5.06 20.84 -12.29
C LEU A 50 4.89 20.29 -13.71
N ASP A 51 5.34 21.05 -14.71
CA ASP A 51 5.55 20.51 -16.05
C ASP A 51 6.69 19.48 -16.05
N TYR A 52 6.81 18.74 -17.16
CA TYR A 52 7.79 17.66 -17.28
C TYR A 52 9.25 18.10 -17.04
N GLU A 53 9.66 19.25 -17.59
CA GLU A 53 11.05 19.73 -17.48
C GLU A 53 11.34 20.18 -16.04
N SER A 54 10.40 20.90 -15.43
CA SER A 54 10.48 21.35 -14.04
C SER A 54 10.49 20.17 -13.05
N ALA A 55 9.63 19.17 -13.27
CA ALA A 55 9.58 17.95 -12.46
C ALA A 55 10.87 17.15 -12.55
N ARG A 56 11.42 17.02 -13.77
CA ARG A 56 12.70 16.33 -14.00
C ARG A 56 13.86 17.03 -13.30
N ALA A 57 13.97 18.35 -13.46
CA ALA A 57 15.03 19.14 -12.83
C ALA A 57 14.95 19.09 -11.29
N TYR A 58 13.74 19.06 -10.73
CA TYR A 58 13.52 18.87 -9.29
C TYR A 58 13.99 17.49 -8.83
N TYR A 59 13.58 16.43 -9.55
CA TYR A 59 13.94 15.05 -9.20
C TYR A 59 15.46 14.81 -9.22
N GLU A 60 16.17 15.34 -10.20
CA GLU A 60 17.64 15.24 -10.32
C GLU A 60 18.40 15.94 -9.17
N GLN A 61 17.74 16.84 -8.41
CA GLN A 61 18.33 17.55 -7.27
C GLN A 61 18.05 16.89 -5.92
N LEU A 62 17.18 15.87 -5.88
CA LEU A 62 16.90 15.15 -4.64
C LEU A 62 18.16 14.39 -4.19
N PRO A 63 18.48 14.41 -2.89
CA PRO A 63 19.58 13.59 -2.37
C PRO A 63 19.26 12.12 -2.62
N GLU A 64 20.29 11.30 -2.89
CA GLU A 64 20.12 9.84 -2.82
C GLU A 64 19.66 9.49 -1.39
N GLU A 65 18.55 8.78 -1.26
CA GLU A 65 18.13 8.23 0.03
C GLU A 65 19.18 7.19 0.46
N GLU A 66 19.77 7.38 1.65
CA GLU A 66 20.70 6.41 2.29
C GLU A 66 20.00 5.15 2.78
#